data_AF-A0A928IJN3-F1
#
_entry.id   AF-A0A928IJN3-F1
#
_cell.length_a   1.000
_cell.length_b   1.000
_cell.length_c   1.000
_cell.angle_alpha   90.00
_cell.angle_beta   90.00
_cell.angle_gamma   90.00
#
_symmetry.space_group_name_H-M   'P 1'
#
loop_
_entity.id
_entity.type
_entity.pdbx_description
1 polymer ?
#
loop_
_entity_poly.entity_id
_entity_poly.type
_entity_poly.pdbx_seq_one_letter_code
_entity_poly.pdbx_strand_id
1 'polypeptide(L)'
;MEFKVFQKEIELQSRGWIPTFHDISKEVKDIVAASGIKNGTVAIVSHHTTCSVMVQECSHDIDSFDLEYLQHDLLDIMRKMIPDFAEEHQYRHPGPIHAQYGRYVNEPGDYSSMNTDGHLRSCFFGRSETMTIKDGVVDGGLFAHVYFIDWDHVIARRRQVNVTVMGTTEDVEDRKLNGGAVIDTRHKFTEEEKAYDIHYDLQQKR
;
A
#
# COMPACT_ATOMS: atom_id res chain seq x y z
N MET A 1 -31.86 1.25 -0.60
CA MET A 1 -30.42 1.37 -0.36
C MET A 1 -30.18 1.28 1.13
N GLU A 2 -30.02 0.06 1.62
CA GLU A 2 -29.56 -0.25 2.96
C GLU A 2 -28.07 0.05 3.07
N PHE A 3 -27.67 0.84 4.07
CA PHE A 3 -26.27 1.11 4.37
C PHE A 3 -25.77 0.17 5.46
N LYS A 4 -24.60 -0.45 5.25
CA LYS A 4 -24.00 -1.42 6.15
C LYS A 4 -22.55 -1.08 6.46
N VAL A 5 -22.14 -1.41 7.68
CA VAL A 5 -20.74 -1.45 8.12
C VAL A 5 -20.40 -2.89 8.50
N PHE A 6 -19.26 -3.40 8.03
CA PHE A 6 -18.77 -4.75 8.34
C PHE A 6 -17.28 -4.70 8.66
N GLN A 7 -16.88 -5.31 9.77
CA GLN A 7 -15.50 -5.23 10.27
C GLN A 7 -14.92 -6.62 10.55
N LYS A 8 -13.64 -6.78 10.22
CA LYS A 8 -12.84 -7.98 10.50
C LYS A 8 -11.40 -7.59 10.81
N GLU A 9 -10.72 -8.50 11.47
CA GLU A 9 -9.29 -8.42 11.77
C GLU A 9 -8.57 -9.56 11.05
N ILE A 10 -7.38 -9.27 10.50
CA ILE A 10 -6.46 -10.26 9.95
C ILE A 10 -5.26 -10.32 10.88
N GLU A 11 -4.94 -11.52 11.36
CA GLU A 11 -3.79 -11.78 12.22
C GLU A 11 -2.64 -12.33 11.38
N LEU A 12 -1.47 -11.73 11.50
CA LEU A 12 -0.27 -12.03 10.71
C LEU A 12 0.92 -12.29 11.63
N GLN A 13 1.92 -12.99 11.13
CA GLN A 13 3.18 -13.24 11.82
C GLN A 13 4.34 -12.85 10.91
N SER A 14 5.08 -11.79 11.27
CA SER A 14 6.27 -11.39 10.51
C SER A 14 7.44 -12.33 10.77
N ARG A 15 8.41 -12.35 9.86
CA ARG A 15 9.58 -13.23 9.91
C ARG A 15 10.64 -12.72 10.90
N GLY A 16 10.73 -11.40 11.07
CA GLY A 16 11.91 -10.76 11.65
C GLY A 16 13.14 -10.90 10.73
N TRP A 17 14.25 -10.29 11.14
CA TRP A 17 15.52 -10.16 10.41
C TRP A 17 15.48 -9.37 9.08
N ILE A 18 14.36 -9.41 8.35
CA ILE A 18 14.09 -8.63 7.14
C ILE A 18 12.65 -8.10 7.20
N PRO A 19 12.35 -6.92 6.61
CA PRO A 19 10.97 -6.48 6.46
C PRO A 19 10.11 -7.55 5.79
N THR A 20 8.91 -7.80 6.32
CA THR A 20 8.03 -8.86 5.83
C THR A 20 6.88 -8.26 5.03
N PHE A 21 6.72 -8.72 3.79
CA PHE A 21 5.61 -8.36 2.92
C PHE A 21 4.57 -9.48 2.96
N HIS A 22 3.37 -9.16 3.42
CA HIS A 22 2.23 -10.06 3.43
C HIS A 22 1.26 -9.65 2.31
N ASP A 23 1.13 -10.45 1.26
CA ASP A 23 0.01 -10.30 0.34
C ASP A 23 -1.28 -10.76 1.04
N ILE A 24 -2.14 -9.79 1.39
CA ILE A 24 -3.43 -10.03 2.04
C ILE A 24 -4.60 -9.81 1.08
N SER A 25 -4.34 -9.81 -0.23
CA SER A 25 -5.35 -9.56 -1.26
C SER A 25 -6.54 -10.50 -1.17
N LYS A 26 -6.26 -11.78 -0.92
CA LYS A 26 -7.29 -12.82 -0.85
C LYS A 26 -8.21 -12.56 0.35
N GLU A 27 -7.63 -12.34 1.52
CA GLU A 27 -8.34 -12.10 2.77
C GLU A 27 -9.22 -10.84 2.65
N VAL A 28 -8.70 -9.76 2.07
CA VAL A 28 -9.47 -8.53 1.84
C VAL A 28 -10.65 -8.79 0.90
N LYS A 29 -10.44 -9.50 -0.22
CA LYS A 29 -11.50 -9.87 -1.17
C LYS A 29 -12.57 -10.75 -0.51
N ASP A 30 -12.15 -11.72 0.31
CA ASP A 30 -13.06 -12.61 1.04
C ASP A 30 -13.90 -11.82 2.08
N ILE A 31 -13.30 -10.86 2.79
CA ILE A 31 -14.00 -10.00 3.75
C ILE A 31 -15.03 -9.11 3.03
N VAL A 32 -14.67 -8.54 1.87
CA VAL A 32 -15.60 -7.74 1.06
C VAL A 32 -16.75 -8.59 0.55
N ALA A 33 -16.48 -9.78 0.00
CA ALA A 33 -17.52 -10.71 -0.43
C ALA A 33 -18.46 -11.10 0.72
N ALA A 34 -17.91 -11.43 1.90
CA ALA A 34 -18.69 -11.80 3.08
C ALA A 34 -19.52 -10.63 3.65
N SER A 35 -19.14 -9.38 3.38
CA SER A 35 -19.88 -8.21 3.85
C SER A 35 -21.26 -8.07 3.16
N GLY A 36 -21.42 -8.59 1.94
CA GLY A 36 -22.60 -8.38 1.10
C GLY A 36 -22.79 -6.94 0.61
N ILE A 37 -21.81 -6.04 0.85
CA ILE A 37 -21.82 -4.68 0.35
C ILE A 37 -21.50 -4.72 -1.14
N LYS A 38 -22.38 -4.15 -1.96
CA LYS A 38 -22.21 -4.05 -3.42
C LYS A 38 -21.43 -2.80 -3.83
N ASN A 39 -21.65 -1.69 -3.15
CA ASN A 39 -21.10 -0.39 -3.54
C ASN A 39 -20.63 0.39 -2.33
N GLY A 40 -19.37 0.80 -2.31
CA GLY A 40 -18.82 1.49 -1.13
C GLY A 40 -17.30 1.52 -1.12
N THR A 41 -16.73 1.42 0.07
CA THR A 41 -15.29 1.39 0.28
C THR A 41 -14.88 0.30 1.26
N VAL A 42 -13.64 -0.16 1.12
CA VAL A 42 -12.93 -0.97 2.12
C VAL A 42 -11.70 -0.21 2.57
N ALA A 43 -11.62 0.05 3.88
CA ALA A 43 -10.43 0.59 4.53
C ALA A 43 -9.65 -0.56 5.16
N ILE A 44 -8.38 -0.69 4.79
CA ILE A 44 -7.42 -1.67 5.33
C ILE A 44 -6.40 -0.89 6.14
N VAL A 45 -6.30 -1.16 7.44
CA VAL A 45 -5.56 -0.30 8.38
C VAL A 45 -4.68 -1.14 9.30
N SER A 46 -3.40 -0.81 9.36
CA SER A 46 -2.46 -1.35 10.33
C SER A 46 -2.76 -0.83 11.74
N HIS A 47 -2.78 -1.73 12.72
CA HIS A 47 -2.79 -1.35 14.13
C HIS A 47 -1.39 -0.96 14.66
N HIS A 48 -0.34 -1.19 13.85
CA HIS A 48 1.07 -1.12 14.27
C HIS A 48 1.78 0.06 13.61
N THR A 49 2.62 0.76 14.37
CA THR A 49 3.31 2.00 13.97
C THR A 49 4.62 1.77 13.21
N THR A 50 5.03 0.52 13.01
CA THR A 50 6.16 0.11 12.16
C THR A 50 5.69 -0.60 10.90
N CYS A 51 4.38 -0.60 10.61
CA CYS A 51 3.82 -1.35 9.50
C CYS A 51 3.02 -0.44 8.56
N SER A 52 2.94 -0.84 7.30
CA SER A 52 2.23 -0.13 6.25
C SER A 52 1.22 -1.00 5.53
N VAL A 53 0.30 -0.36 4.82
CA VAL A 53 -0.55 -1.00 3.81
C VAL A 53 -0.25 -0.32 2.49
N MET A 54 -0.08 -1.11 1.42
CA MET A 54 0.26 -0.62 0.09
C MET A 54 -0.51 -1.42 -0.95
N VAL A 55 -0.89 -0.77 -2.05
CA VAL A 55 -1.37 -1.46 -3.27
C VAL A 55 -0.27 -1.45 -4.32
N GLN A 56 0.09 -2.62 -4.84
CA GLN A 56 1.17 -2.77 -5.83
C GLN A 56 0.91 -3.99 -6.73
N GLU A 57 1.68 -4.13 -7.80
CA GLU A 57 1.78 -5.33 -8.61
C GLU A 57 2.48 -6.47 -7.87
N CYS A 58 2.13 -7.72 -8.19
CA CYS A 58 2.93 -8.86 -7.74
C CYS A 58 4.04 -9.11 -8.76
N SER A 59 5.29 -9.04 -8.32
CA SER A 59 6.41 -9.48 -9.15
C SER A 59 6.58 -10.98 -9.00
N HIS A 60 6.52 -11.68 -10.13
CA HIS A 60 6.53 -13.15 -10.15
C HIS A 60 7.88 -13.76 -9.78
N ASP A 61 8.97 -13.01 -9.99
CA ASP A 61 10.32 -13.45 -9.66
C ASP A 61 10.60 -13.20 -8.17
N ILE A 62 11.14 -14.24 -7.53
CA ILE A 62 11.47 -14.26 -6.11
C ILE A 62 12.98 -14.50 -5.98
N ASP A 63 13.63 -13.75 -5.09
CA ASP A 63 15.05 -13.86 -4.84
C ASP A 63 15.42 -14.88 -3.74
N SER A 64 16.70 -14.94 -3.36
CA SER A 64 17.18 -15.86 -2.30
C SER A 64 16.73 -15.49 -0.88
N PHE A 65 16.08 -14.35 -0.69
CA PHE A 65 15.54 -13.89 0.59
C PHE A 65 14.02 -14.11 0.70
N ASP A 66 13.43 -14.77 -0.30
CA ASP A 66 11.99 -14.93 -0.49
C ASP A 66 11.25 -13.60 -0.63
N LEU A 67 11.88 -12.61 -1.27
CA LEU A 67 11.26 -11.34 -1.65
C LEU A 67 10.95 -11.33 -3.14
N GLU A 68 9.79 -10.80 -3.50
CA GLU A 68 9.51 -10.45 -4.89
C GLU A 68 10.47 -9.34 -5.36
N TYR A 69 10.86 -9.33 -6.64
CA TYR A 69 11.85 -8.35 -7.12
C TYR A 69 11.43 -6.90 -6.87
N LEU A 70 10.16 -6.54 -7.09
CA LEU A 70 9.67 -5.20 -6.78
C LEU A 70 9.69 -4.87 -5.28
N GLN A 71 9.51 -5.87 -4.41
CA GLN A 71 9.64 -5.69 -2.96
C GLN A 71 11.10 -5.45 -2.57
N HIS A 72 12.03 -6.16 -3.19
CA HIS A 72 13.47 -5.94 -2.95
C HIS A 72 13.91 -4.57 -3.49
N ASP A 73 13.52 -4.20 -4.72
CA ASP A 73 13.81 -2.88 -5.27
C ASP A 73 13.32 -1.77 -4.34
N LEU A 74 12.11 -1.91 -3.80
CA LEU A 74 11.56 -0.98 -2.81
C LEU A 74 12.41 -0.94 -1.53
N LEU A 75 12.82 -2.10 -1.02
CA LEU A 75 13.66 -2.20 0.16
C LEU A 75 15.04 -1.55 -0.07
N ASP A 76 15.63 -1.69 -1.24
CA ASP A 76 16.90 -1.07 -1.62
C ASP A 76 16.80 0.45 -1.70
N ILE A 77 15.69 0.98 -2.21
CA ILE A 77 15.41 2.42 -2.17
C ILE A 77 15.28 2.88 -0.71
N MET A 78 14.50 2.16 0.10
CA MET A 78 14.28 2.50 1.50
C MET A 78 15.57 2.44 2.32
N ARG A 79 16.44 1.44 2.13
CA ARG A 79 17.74 1.34 2.83
C ARG A 79 18.68 2.50 2.52
N LYS A 80 18.60 3.10 1.33
CA LYS A 80 19.37 4.31 0.99
C LYS A 80 18.82 5.56 1.68
N MET A 81 17.50 5.67 1.80
CA MET A 81 16.83 6.83 2.41
C MET A 81 16.77 6.76 3.94
N ILE A 82 16.48 5.58 4.47
CA ILE A 82 16.26 5.24 5.87
C ILE A 82 16.97 3.89 6.12
N PRO A 83 18.27 3.90 6.43
CA PRO A 83 19.06 2.69 6.62
C PRO A 83 18.51 1.77 7.72
N ASP A 84 18.75 0.46 7.61
CA ASP A 84 18.44 -0.49 8.70
C ASP A 84 19.17 -0.04 9.98
N PHE A 85 18.51 -0.17 11.14
CA PHE A 85 19.16 0.13 12.41
C PHE A 85 20.20 -0.97 12.70
N ALA A 86 21.48 -0.63 12.56
CA ALA A 86 22.60 -1.56 12.69
C ALA A 86 23.46 -1.31 13.93
N GLU A 87 23.54 -0.06 14.41
CA GLU A 87 24.46 0.32 15.50
C GLU A 87 23.82 1.28 16.51
N GLU A 88 24.20 1.16 17.78
CA GLU A 88 23.75 2.09 18.83
C GLU A 88 24.03 3.54 18.45
N HIS A 89 23.09 4.44 18.78
CA HIS A 89 23.15 5.86 18.45
C HIS A 89 23.07 6.23 16.95
N GLN A 90 22.89 5.27 16.04
CA GLN A 90 22.58 5.56 14.63
C GLN A 90 21.31 6.39 14.48
N TYR A 91 20.31 6.11 15.32
CA TYR A 91 19.08 6.88 15.43
C TYR A 91 18.94 7.50 16.83
N ARG A 92 18.14 8.57 16.93
CA ARG A 92 17.81 9.21 18.23
C ARG A 92 16.82 8.38 19.06
N HIS A 93 15.99 7.60 18.39
CA HIS A 93 15.14 6.58 19.00
C HIS A 93 15.85 5.23 18.84
N PRO A 94 15.71 4.26 19.76
CA PRO A 94 15.20 4.44 21.11
C PRO A 94 16.21 5.18 22.00
N GLY A 95 15.70 5.96 22.95
CA GLY A 95 16.52 6.57 24.02
C GLY A 95 16.39 5.79 25.34
N PRO A 96 17.19 6.12 26.37
CA PRO A 96 17.20 5.41 27.66
C PRO A 96 15.82 5.30 28.34
N ILE A 97 14.99 6.33 28.22
CA ILE A 97 13.61 6.35 28.75
C ILE A 97 12.72 5.33 28.03
N HIS A 98 12.86 5.20 26.70
CA HIS A 98 12.09 4.23 25.93
C HIS A 98 12.55 2.80 26.22
N ALA A 99 13.85 2.58 26.35
CA ALA A 99 14.39 1.30 26.78
C ALA A 99 13.87 0.90 28.18
N GLN A 100 13.78 1.85 29.12
CA GLN A 100 13.15 1.63 30.42
C GLN A 100 11.68 1.24 30.30
N TYR A 101 10.91 1.87 29.40
CA TYR A 101 9.53 1.50 29.13
C TYR A 101 9.43 0.06 28.56
N GLY A 102 10.30 -0.31 27.62
CA GLY A 102 10.39 -1.66 27.08
C GLY A 102 10.55 -2.71 28.19
N ARG A 103 11.49 -2.50 29.12
CA ARG A 103 11.66 -3.37 30.31
C ARG A 103 10.41 -3.41 31.19
N TYR A 104 9.72 -2.28 31.38
CA TYR A 104 8.49 -2.21 32.17
C TYR A 104 7.34 -3.03 31.58
N VAL A 105 7.23 -3.08 30.25
CA VAL A 105 6.21 -3.91 29.55
C VAL A 105 6.69 -5.31 29.20
N ASN A 106 7.82 -5.75 29.77
CA ASN A 106 8.44 -7.07 29.55
C ASN A 106 8.82 -7.36 28.09
N GLU A 107 9.31 -6.36 27.35
CA GLU A 107 9.96 -6.61 26.07
C GLU A 107 11.21 -7.51 26.27
N PRO A 108 11.55 -8.38 25.31
CA PRO A 108 12.64 -9.37 25.44
C PRO A 108 14.02 -8.76 25.74
N GLY A 109 14.23 -7.50 25.38
CA GLY A 109 15.40 -6.72 25.69
C GLY A 109 15.39 -5.38 24.96
N ASP A 110 16.27 -4.46 25.35
CA ASP A 110 16.34 -3.11 24.75
C ASP A 110 16.55 -3.14 23.23
N TYR A 111 17.18 -4.21 22.73
CA TYR A 111 17.37 -4.44 21.30
C TYR A 111 16.06 -4.50 20.53
N SER A 112 14.94 -4.95 21.12
CA SER A 112 13.65 -5.06 20.43
C SER A 112 13.05 -3.70 20.04
N SER A 113 13.57 -2.60 20.61
CA SER A 113 13.24 -1.22 20.25
C SER A 113 14.17 -0.63 19.18
N MET A 114 15.16 -1.37 18.67
CA MET A 114 16.07 -0.91 17.62
C MET A 114 15.41 -0.97 16.22
N ASN A 115 14.17 -0.49 16.10
CA ASN A 115 13.33 -0.58 14.89
C ASN A 115 12.91 0.81 14.38
N THR A 116 13.75 1.82 14.61
CA THR A 116 13.45 3.22 14.25
C THR A 116 13.28 3.39 12.75
N ASP A 117 14.08 2.70 11.95
CA ASP A 117 13.93 2.67 10.51
C ASP A 117 12.54 2.16 10.10
N GLY A 118 12.00 1.16 10.79
CA GLY A 118 10.66 0.65 10.54
C GLY A 118 9.56 1.67 10.83
N HIS A 119 9.70 2.44 11.92
CA HIS A 119 8.82 3.57 12.20
C HIS A 119 8.89 4.64 11.08
N LEU A 120 10.10 5.03 10.69
CA LEU A 120 10.29 6.08 9.68
C LEU A 120 9.80 5.64 8.30
N ARG A 121 10.08 4.40 7.87
CA ARG A 121 9.59 3.82 6.62
C ARG A 121 8.06 3.82 6.60
N SER A 122 7.42 3.45 7.71
CA SER A 122 5.95 3.46 7.80
C SER A 122 5.33 4.84 7.55
N CYS A 123 6.02 5.92 7.89
CA CYS A 123 5.54 7.28 7.65
C CYS A 123 5.49 7.66 6.16
N PHE A 124 6.31 7.02 5.31
CA PHE A 124 6.33 7.30 3.87
C PHE A 124 5.18 6.64 3.12
N PHE A 125 4.86 5.39 3.46
CA PHE A 125 3.77 4.64 2.82
C PHE A 125 2.43 4.84 3.51
N GLY A 126 2.43 5.32 4.75
CA GLY A 126 1.24 5.37 5.58
C GLY A 126 0.88 4.00 6.14
N ARG A 127 -0.17 3.97 6.95
CA ARG A 127 -0.61 2.79 7.71
C ARG A 127 -1.94 2.24 7.21
N SER A 128 -2.46 2.77 6.11
CA SER A 128 -3.79 2.42 5.64
C SER A 128 -3.95 2.68 4.16
N GLU A 129 -4.75 1.84 3.52
CA GLU A 129 -5.27 2.07 2.18
C GLU A 129 -6.79 2.03 2.19
N THR A 130 -7.42 2.83 1.33
CA THR A 130 -8.86 2.77 1.11
C THR A 130 -9.14 2.52 -0.36
N MET A 131 -9.80 1.40 -0.64
CA MET A 131 -10.16 0.99 -2.00
C MET A 131 -11.67 1.09 -2.20
N THR A 132 -12.09 1.28 -3.44
CA THR A 132 -13.53 1.30 -3.76
C THR A 132 -14.07 -0.10 -4.00
N ILE A 133 -15.36 -0.28 -3.74
CA ILE A 133 -16.10 -1.51 -4.01
C ILE A 133 -17.14 -1.19 -5.07
N LYS A 134 -17.11 -2.00 -6.14
CA LYS A 134 -17.98 -1.89 -7.31
C LYS A 134 -18.57 -3.25 -7.60
N ASP A 135 -19.89 -3.33 -7.60
CA ASP A 135 -20.65 -4.56 -7.90
C ASP A 135 -20.25 -5.75 -7.00
N GLY A 136 -19.93 -5.46 -5.74
CA GLY A 136 -19.51 -6.45 -4.74
C GLY A 136 -18.05 -6.85 -4.83
N VAL A 137 -17.26 -6.20 -5.68
CA VAL A 137 -15.84 -6.53 -5.91
C VAL A 137 -14.96 -5.34 -5.55
N VAL A 138 -13.79 -5.62 -4.97
CA VAL A 138 -12.76 -4.60 -4.75
C VAL A 138 -12.24 -4.10 -6.10
N ASP A 139 -12.34 -2.79 -6.34
CA ASP A 139 -11.91 -2.14 -7.57
C ASP A 139 -10.45 -1.66 -7.44
N GLY A 140 -9.51 -2.60 -7.61
CA GLY A 140 -8.07 -2.32 -7.61
C GLY A 140 -7.43 -2.27 -9.00
N GLY A 141 -8.11 -2.75 -10.04
CA GLY A 141 -7.48 -3.04 -11.33
C GLY A 141 -6.88 -4.45 -11.41
N LEU A 142 -6.43 -4.86 -12.61
CA LEU A 142 -6.06 -6.25 -12.91
C LEU A 142 -4.85 -6.75 -12.10
N PHE A 143 -3.88 -5.87 -11.87
CA PHE A 143 -2.60 -6.22 -11.24
C PHE A 143 -2.51 -5.76 -9.79
N ALA A 144 -3.59 -5.28 -9.18
CA ALA A 144 -3.51 -4.76 -7.81
C ALA A 144 -3.53 -5.90 -6.78
N HIS A 145 -2.45 -5.94 -6.00
CA HIS A 145 -2.28 -6.71 -4.78
C HIS A 145 -2.22 -5.76 -3.58
N VAL A 146 -2.83 -6.17 -2.47
CA VAL A 146 -2.83 -5.45 -1.19
C VAL A 146 -1.76 -6.07 -0.31
N TYR A 147 -0.66 -5.35 -0.11
CA TYR A 147 0.42 -5.76 0.76
C TYR A 147 0.30 -5.09 2.13
N PHE A 148 0.37 -5.89 3.19
CA PHE A 148 0.70 -5.42 4.53
C PHE A 148 2.20 -5.62 4.76
N ILE A 149 2.90 -4.55 5.09
CA ILE A 149 4.35 -4.56 5.22
C ILE A 149 4.70 -4.36 6.69
N ASP A 150 5.42 -5.30 7.29
CA ASP A 150 6.08 -5.09 8.59
C ASP A 150 7.52 -4.64 8.34
N TRP A 151 7.81 -3.37 8.59
CA TRP A 151 9.15 -2.82 8.44
C TRP A 151 10.05 -3.12 9.64
N ASP A 152 9.48 -3.59 10.77
CA ASP A 152 10.26 -4.02 11.93
C ASP A 152 10.97 -5.33 11.62
N HIS A 153 12.22 -5.21 11.22
CA HIS A 153 13.07 -6.34 10.89
C HIS A 153 13.86 -6.85 12.11
N VAL A 154 13.68 -6.31 13.31
CA VAL A 154 14.52 -6.68 14.46
C VAL A 154 14.12 -8.05 14.99
N ILE A 155 12.82 -8.25 15.23
CA ILE A 155 12.25 -9.50 15.72
C ILE A 155 10.96 -9.84 14.98
N ALA A 156 10.65 -11.12 14.91
CA ALA A 156 9.36 -11.60 14.47
C ALA A 156 8.27 -11.10 15.43
N ARG A 157 7.21 -10.48 14.90
CA ARG A 157 6.08 -9.98 15.69
C ARG A 157 4.75 -10.45 15.14
N ARG A 158 3.80 -10.71 16.05
CA ARG A 158 2.40 -10.88 15.70
C ARG A 158 1.82 -9.51 15.34
N ARG A 159 1.22 -9.41 14.16
CA ARG A 159 0.65 -8.18 13.60
C ARG A 159 -0.85 -8.35 13.36
N GLN A 160 -1.53 -7.21 13.32
CA GLN A 160 -2.96 -7.15 13.12
C GLN A 160 -3.29 -6.07 12.09
N VAL A 161 -4.18 -6.43 11.17
CA VAL A 161 -4.77 -5.54 10.18
C VAL A 161 -6.26 -5.45 10.43
N ASN A 162 -6.79 -4.24 10.56
CA ASN A 162 -8.21 -3.97 10.66
C ASN A 162 -8.78 -3.70 9.28
N VAL A 163 -9.84 -4.40 8.91
CA VAL A 163 -10.54 -4.22 7.63
C VAL A 163 -11.97 -3.76 7.92
N THR A 164 -12.31 -2.55 7.48
CA THR A 164 -13.65 -1.98 7.62
C THR A 164 -14.26 -1.77 6.24
N VAL A 165 -15.38 -2.43 5.99
CA VAL A 165 -16.15 -2.31 4.75
C VAL A 165 -17.41 -1.50 5.03
N MET A 166 -17.67 -0.47 4.23
CA MET A 166 -18.80 0.43 4.40
C MET A 166 -19.45 0.74 3.05
N GLY A 167 -20.78 0.63 2.96
CA GLY A 167 -21.47 0.91 1.70
C GLY A 167 -22.91 0.42 1.64
N THR A 168 -23.47 0.39 0.44
CA THR A 168 -24.83 -0.08 0.16
C THR A 168 -24.84 -1.50 -0.38
N THR A 169 -25.93 -2.24 -0.10
CA THR A 169 -26.10 -3.64 -0.54
C THR A 169 -26.76 -3.77 -1.92
N GLU A 170 -27.29 -2.68 -2.46
CA GLU A 170 -27.99 -2.64 -3.74
C GLU A 170 -27.15 -1.99 -4.85
N ASP A 171 -27.56 -2.23 -6.09
CA ASP A 171 -26.94 -1.62 -7.26
C ASP A 171 -27.13 -0.09 -7.25
N VAL A 172 -26.14 0.61 -7.80
CA VAL A 172 -26.20 2.05 -8.05
C VAL A 172 -26.59 2.30 -9.51
N GLU A 173 -27.05 3.51 -9.81
CA GLU A 173 -27.32 3.95 -11.17
C GLU A 173 -26.05 4.04 -12.03
N ASP A 174 -26.19 4.49 -13.29
CA ASP A 174 -25.06 4.63 -14.21
C ASP A 174 -23.91 5.42 -13.56
N ARG A 175 -22.74 4.80 -13.54
CA ARG A 175 -21.52 5.37 -12.96
C ARG A 175 -20.78 6.26 -13.95
N LYS A 176 -21.15 6.23 -15.22
CA LYS A 176 -20.50 7.03 -16.26
C LYS A 176 -20.90 8.49 -16.12
N LEU A 177 -19.97 9.30 -15.64
CA LEU A 177 -20.10 10.75 -15.77
C LEU A 177 -20.22 11.13 -17.25
N ASN A 178 -21.19 11.98 -17.59
CA ASN A 178 -21.44 12.46 -18.95
C ASN A 178 -21.65 11.33 -20.00
N GLY A 179 -22.26 10.21 -19.62
CA GLY A 179 -22.45 9.07 -20.52
C GLY A 179 -21.15 8.40 -20.95
N GLY A 180 -20.04 8.69 -20.26
CA GLY A 180 -18.72 8.15 -20.55
C GLY A 180 -17.92 8.99 -21.54
N ALA A 181 -18.36 10.22 -21.81
CA ALA A 181 -17.57 11.18 -22.58
C ALA A 181 -16.22 11.45 -21.88
N VAL A 182 -15.15 11.39 -22.66
CA VAL A 182 -13.79 11.66 -22.17
C VAL A 182 -13.65 13.15 -21.86
N ILE A 183 -13.10 13.47 -20.69
CA ILE A 183 -12.66 14.83 -20.37
C ILE A 183 -11.32 15.05 -21.12
N ASP A 184 -11.40 15.53 -22.35
CA ASP A 184 -10.23 15.73 -23.21
C ASP A 184 -9.56 17.08 -22.92
N THR A 185 -8.43 17.02 -22.22
CA THR A 185 -7.58 18.18 -21.87
C THR A 185 -6.42 18.38 -22.84
N ARG A 186 -6.36 17.60 -23.94
CA ARG A 186 -5.31 17.77 -24.95
C ARG A 186 -5.40 19.16 -25.57
N HIS A 187 -4.24 19.68 -25.98
CA HIS A 187 -4.17 20.94 -26.70
C HIS A 187 -5.02 20.87 -27.98
N LYS A 188 -5.90 21.84 -28.15
CA LYS A 188 -6.75 21.97 -29.33
C LYS A 188 -6.10 22.95 -30.27
N PHE A 189 -5.47 22.43 -31.31
CA PHE A 189 -4.93 23.26 -32.39
C PHE A 189 -6.06 24.00 -33.12
N THR A 190 -5.82 25.25 -33.45
CA THR A 190 -6.65 25.99 -34.41
C THR A 190 -6.53 25.35 -35.79
N GLU A 191 -7.45 25.69 -36.70
CA GLU A 191 -7.38 25.20 -38.09
C GLU A 191 -6.12 25.72 -38.81
N GLU A 192 -5.60 26.89 -38.42
CA GLU A 192 -4.35 27.46 -38.93
C GLU A 192 -3.14 26.67 -38.45
N GLU A 193 -3.11 26.25 -37.18
CA GLU A 193 -2.04 25.42 -36.63
C GLU A 193 -2.05 23.99 -37.18
N LYS A 194 -3.21 23.51 -37.65
CA LYS A 194 -3.32 22.22 -38.38
C LYS A 194 -3.09 22.36 -39.88
N ALA A 195 -2.95 23.59 -40.40
CA ALA A 195 -2.82 23.80 -41.82
C ALA A 195 -1.53 23.16 -42.35
N TYR A 196 -1.60 22.67 -43.59
CA TYR A 196 -0.47 22.04 -44.25
C TYR A 196 0.71 23.02 -44.40
N ASP A 197 1.86 22.68 -43.83
CA ASP A 197 3.10 23.45 -44.02
C ASP A 197 3.92 22.87 -45.18
N ILE A 198 4.00 23.65 -46.27
CA ILE A 198 4.77 23.30 -47.47
C ILE A 198 6.26 23.06 -47.17
N HIS A 199 6.79 23.59 -46.07
CA HIS A 199 8.16 23.35 -45.65
C HIS A 199 8.44 21.88 -45.33
N TYR A 200 7.44 21.07 -44.99
CA TYR A 200 7.61 19.62 -44.79
C TYR A 200 8.06 18.90 -46.07
N ASP A 201 7.42 19.17 -47.22
CA ASP A 201 7.83 18.61 -48.51
C ASP A 201 9.21 19.10 -48.94
N LEU A 202 9.51 20.36 -48.67
CA LEU A 202 10.78 20.98 -49.04
C LEU A 202 11.95 20.36 -48.27
N GLN A 203 11.73 19.89 -47.04
CA GLN A 203 12.75 19.16 -46.25
C GLN A 203 13.01 17.75 -46.78
N GLN A 204 12.00 17.07 -47.32
CA GLN A 204 12.14 15.69 -47.85
C GLN A 204 12.86 15.62 -49.21
N LYS A 205 13.03 16.75 -49.90
CA LYS A 205 13.71 16.85 -51.21
C LYS A 205 15.22 17.11 -51.10
N ARG A 206 15.81 17.00 -49.90
CA ARG A 206 17.27 17.12 -49.67
C ARG A 206 18.00 15.83 -49.98
#